data_AF-A0A8X6GIK2-F1
#
_entry.id   AF-A0A8X6GIK2-F1
#
_cell.length_a   1.000
_cell.length_b   1.000
_cell.length_c   1.000
_cell.angle_alpha   90.00
_cell.angle_beta   90.00
_cell.angle_gamma   90.00
#
_symmetry.space_group_name_H-M   'P 1'
#
loop_
_entity.id
_entity.type
_entity.pdbx_description
1 polymer ?
#
loop_
_entity_poly.entity_id
_entity_poly.type
_entity_poly.pdbx_seq_one_letter_code
_entity_poly.pdbx_strand_id
1 'polypeptide(L)'
;MLRFLFLIQLVLTWSAVSSCPPDEDIAPYCICKDLGDGPMLLCSKLNSAEELRPIIKSTDSLDMFALTIMESTLLYIPSTLFKNSKFEKIRFLNTQLMALSDGELAFEGLEDRLEEIRANDAQYITQWDWSQLRNHRRLSLIDINLISMYSIDQEFPALKSINILGISKAEISFVHPTAFAGLENLRILDLRDNLITEMKRSMLPNPAEKLSIFIL
;
A
#
# COMPACT_ATOMS: atom_id res chain seq x y z
N MET A 1 -31.98 -29.30 59.01
CA MET A 1 -32.62 -29.18 57.68
C MET A 1 -31.83 -28.16 56.88
N LEU A 2 -31.03 -28.66 55.94
CA LEU A 2 -29.95 -27.99 55.21
C LEU A 2 -30.55 -27.00 54.17
N ARG A 3 -30.08 -25.74 54.11
CA ARG A 3 -30.36 -24.84 52.98
C ARG A 3 -29.04 -24.50 52.31
N PHE A 4 -28.81 -25.11 51.15
CA PHE A 4 -27.68 -24.79 50.27
C PHE A 4 -27.98 -23.50 49.48
N LEU A 5 -27.09 -22.53 49.61
CA LEU A 5 -26.96 -21.36 48.75
C LEU A 5 -26.38 -21.78 47.40
N PHE A 6 -27.01 -21.39 46.30
CA PHE A 6 -26.38 -21.40 44.97
C PHE A 6 -26.33 -19.95 44.46
N LEU A 7 -25.15 -19.34 44.60
CA LEU A 7 -24.79 -18.11 43.89
C LEU A 7 -24.23 -18.53 42.53
N ILE A 8 -25.00 -18.30 41.47
CA ILE A 8 -24.52 -18.42 40.09
C ILE A 8 -23.63 -17.21 39.82
N GLN A 9 -22.33 -17.39 39.86
CA GLN A 9 -21.40 -16.38 39.34
C GLN A 9 -21.41 -16.47 37.81
N LEU A 10 -21.99 -15.46 37.16
CA LEU A 10 -21.75 -15.21 35.74
C LEU A 10 -20.27 -14.84 35.58
N VAL A 11 -19.48 -15.77 35.08
CA VAL A 11 -18.14 -15.48 34.58
C VAL A 11 -18.33 -14.75 33.25
N LEU A 12 -18.27 -13.43 33.26
CA LEU A 12 -18.07 -12.64 32.06
C LEU A 12 -16.66 -12.95 31.57
N THR A 13 -16.54 -13.93 30.66
CA THR A 13 -15.30 -14.14 29.91
C THR A 13 -15.11 -12.91 29.06
N TRP A 14 -14.20 -12.04 29.46
CA TRP A 14 -13.73 -10.94 28.64
C TRP A 14 -12.91 -11.57 27.50
N SER A 15 -13.59 -12.02 26.45
CA SER A 15 -12.90 -12.40 25.22
C SER A 15 -12.27 -11.12 24.70
N ALA A 16 -10.95 -11.02 24.79
CA ALA A 16 -10.21 -9.95 24.12
C ALA A 16 -10.67 -9.95 22.66
N VAL A 17 -11.14 -8.80 22.17
CA VAL A 17 -11.49 -8.65 20.76
C VAL A 17 -10.22 -8.94 19.97
N SER A 18 -10.24 -10.00 19.15
CA SER A 18 -9.12 -10.33 18.28
C SER A 18 -8.88 -9.18 17.31
N SER A 19 -7.64 -8.70 17.20
CA SER A 19 -7.26 -7.70 16.20
C SER A 19 -7.18 -8.31 14.78
N CYS A 20 -7.10 -9.64 14.69
CA CYS A 20 -7.07 -10.40 13.44
C CYS A 20 -8.43 -11.06 13.12
N PRO A 21 -8.78 -11.21 11.83
CA PRO A 21 -9.91 -12.02 11.40
C PRO A 21 -9.68 -13.50 11.74
N PRO A 22 -10.74 -14.33 11.78
CA PRO A 22 -10.62 -15.77 11.96
C PRO A 22 -9.74 -16.42 10.89
N ASP A 23 -8.88 -17.36 11.28
CA ASP A 23 -7.95 -18.03 10.35
C ASP A 23 -8.67 -18.76 9.20
N GLU A 24 -9.87 -19.29 9.47
CA GLU A 24 -10.70 -19.97 8.46
C GLU A 24 -11.21 -19.05 7.35
N ASP A 25 -11.36 -17.75 7.63
CA ASP A 25 -11.83 -16.76 6.66
C ASP A 25 -10.71 -16.26 5.72
N ILE A 26 -9.45 -16.44 6.13
CA ILE A 26 -8.27 -15.92 5.41
C ILE A 26 -7.39 -17.03 4.80
N ALA A 27 -7.58 -18.27 5.22
CA ALA A 27 -6.93 -19.44 4.65
C ALA A 27 -7.42 -19.74 3.22
N PRO A 28 -6.60 -20.40 2.37
CA PRO A 28 -5.23 -20.85 2.62
C PRO A 28 -4.15 -19.79 2.31
N TYR A 29 -4.56 -18.64 1.76
CA TYR A 29 -3.63 -17.70 1.15
C TYR A 29 -2.95 -16.78 2.15
N CYS A 30 -3.66 -16.41 3.22
CA CYS A 30 -3.20 -15.38 4.14
C CYS A 30 -3.10 -15.90 5.57
N ILE A 31 -2.18 -15.29 6.31
CA ILE A 31 -2.10 -15.37 7.77
C ILE A 31 -2.16 -13.95 8.33
N CYS A 32 -2.79 -13.77 9.49
CA CYS A 32 -2.79 -12.50 10.20
C CYS A 32 -1.82 -12.56 11.39
N LYS A 33 -1.01 -11.51 11.55
CA LYS A 33 -0.11 -11.35 12.70
C LYS A 33 -0.26 -9.95 13.25
N ASP A 34 -0.23 -9.82 14.57
CA ASP A 34 -0.10 -8.55 15.26
C ASP A 34 1.23 -8.56 16.02
N LEU A 35 2.16 -7.70 15.61
CA LEU A 35 3.53 -7.65 16.12
C LEU A 35 3.81 -6.40 16.97
N GLY A 36 2.76 -5.68 17.37
CA GLY A 36 2.85 -4.49 18.23
C GLY A 36 2.55 -3.17 17.53
N ASP A 37 2.67 -3.12 16.20
CA ASP A 37 2.28 -1.95 15.39
C ASP A 37 0.82 -2.05 14.86
N GLY A 38 0.16 -3.20 15.08
CA GLY A 38 -1.19 -3.50 14.62
C GLY A 38 -1.27 -4.77 13.77
N PRO A 39 -2.50 -5.25 13.50
CA PRO A 39 -2.74 -6.49 12.77
C PRO A 39 -2.40 -6.32 11.29
N MET A 40 -1.68 -7.30 10.74
CA MET A 40 -1.20 -7.29 9.37
C MET A 40 -1.45 -8.63 8.69
N LEU A 41 -2.02 -8.57 7.49
CA LEU A 41 -2.23 -9.73 6.63
C LEU A 41 -0.99 -9.98 5.77
N LEU A 42 -0.53 -11.23 5.79
CA LEU A 42 0.56 -11.74 4.97
C LEU A 42 -0.02 -12.79 4.02
N CYS A 43 -0.21 -12.41 2.76
CA CYS A 43 -0.85 -13.21 1.73
C CYS A 43 0.17 -13.72 0.73
N SER A 44 0.05 -14.97 0.30
CA SER A 44 0.98 -15.58 -0.64
C SER A 44 0.33 -16.55 -1.62
N LYS A 45 1.01 -16.82 -2.74
CA LYS A 45 0.59 -17.80 -3.76
C LYS A 45 -0.77 -17.51 -4.39
N LEU A 46 -1.13 -16.23 -4.46
CA LEU A 46 -2.33 -15.79 -5.16
C LEU A 46 -2.06 -15.82 -6.67
N ASN A 47 -3.02 -16.32 -7.43
CA ASN A 47 -3.00 -16.29 -8.90
C ASN A 47 -4.05 -15.33 -9.46
N SER A 48 -4.90 -14.78 -8.60
CA SER A 48 -5.90 -13.78 -8.94
C SER A 48 -6.22 -12.91 -7.73
N ALA A 49 -6.46 -11.62 -7.97
CA ALA A 49 -6.88 -10.71 -6.90
C ALA A 49 -8.31 -11.01 -6.40
N GLU A 50 -9.11 -11.79 -7.14
CA GLU A 50 -10.43 -12.24 -6.70
C GLU A 50 -10.34 -13.15 -5.46
N GLU A 51 -9.22 -13.84 -5.27
CA GLU A 51 -8.95 -14.68 -4.09
C GLU A 51 -8.85 -13.83 -2.81
N LEU A 52 -8.51 -12.54 -2.92
CA LEU A 52 -8.46 -11.61 -1.79
C LEU A 52 -9.85 -11.10 -1.37
N ARG A 53 -10.86 -11.16 -2.24
CA ARG A 53 -12.17 -10.56 -1.97
C ARG A 53 -12.85 -11.05 -0.68
N PRO A 54 -12.97 -12.37 -0.41
CA PRO A 54 -13.53 -12.84 0.85
C PRO A 54 -12.63 -12.51 2.05
N ILE A 55 -11.31 -12.53 1.85
CA ILE A 55 -10.31 -12.25 2.88
C ILE A 55 -10.42 -10.80 3.35
N ILE A 56 -10.43 -9.84 2.43
CA ILE A 56 -10.56 -8.42 2.76
C ILE A 56 -11.92 -8.13 3.40
N LYS A 57 -12.99 -8.80 2.95
CA LYS A 57 -14.32 -8.66 3.58
C LYS A 57 -14.34 -9.11 5.04
N SER A 58 -13.55 -10.12 5.42
CA SER A 58 -13.42 -10.54 6.82
C SER A 58 -12.79 -9.46 7.73
N THR A 59 -12.20 -8.41 7.13
CA THR A 59 -11.54 -7.30 7.84
C THR A 59 -12.37 -6.02 7.94
N ASP A 60 -13.62 -5.99 7.44
CA ASP A 60 -14.44 -4.76 7.34
C ASP A 60 -14.56 -3.97 8.67
N SER A 61 -14.60 -4.66 9.82
CA SER A 61 -14.70 -4.02 11.13
C SER A 61 -13.35 -3.71 11.79
N LEU A 62 -12.26 -4.26 11.26
CA LEU A 62 -10.92 -4.24 11.85
C LEU A 62 -10.09 -3.08 11.29
N ASP A 63 -9.31 -2.43 12.14
CA ASP A 63 -8.30 -1.46 11.72
C ASP A 63 -7.00 -2.22 11.43
N MET A 64 -6.64 -2.31 10.15
CA MET A 64 -5.57 -3.16 9.65
C MET A 64 -4.33 -2.33 9.34
N PHE A 65 -3.21 -2.67 9.97
CA PHE A 65 -1.96 -1.95 9.78
C PHE A 65 -1.39 -2.15 8.38
N ALA A 66 -1.40 -3.38 7.87
CA ALA A 66 -0.86 -3.66 6.55
C ALA A 66 -1.50 -4.87 5.86
N LEU A 67 -1.61 -4.79 4.54
CA LEU A 67 -1.71 -5.94 3.65
C LEU A 67 -0.37 -6.11 2.94
N THR A 68 0.25 -7.28 3.08
CA THR A 68 1.45 -7.66 2.32
C THR A 68 1.12 -8.84 1.42
N ILE A 69 1.23 -8.63 0.11
CA ILE A 69 1.08 -9.65 -0.92
C ILE A 69 2.48 -10.08 -1.37
N MET A 70 2.73 -11.38 -1.32
CA MET A 70 4.06 -11.98 -1.50
C MET A 70 3.98 -13.11 -2.51
N GLU A 71 5.00 -13.30 -3.35
CA GLU A 71 5.14 -14.53 -4.18
C GLU A 71 3.84 -14.88 -4.93
N SER A 72 3.24 -13.88 -5.58
CA SER A 72 1.92 -13.96 -6.20
C SER A 72 1.95 -13.42 -7.63
N THR A 73 0.97 -13.81 -8.43
CA THR A 73 0.80 -13.36 -9.81
C THR A 73 -0.59 -12.77 -9.98
N LEU A 74 -0.66 -11.45 -10.14
CA LEU A 74 -1.90 -10.70 -10.22
C LEU A 74 -1.90 -9.87 -11.51
N LEU A 75 -3.05 -9.84 -12.19
CA LEU A 75 -3.22 -8.95 -13.34
C LEU A 75 -3.26 -7.48 -12.86
N TYR A 76 -4.06 -7.23 -11.81
CA TYR A 76 -4.22 -5.93 -11.16
C TYR A 76 -4.83 -6.10 -9.77
N ILE A 77 -4.95 -5.02 -9.00
CA ILE A 77 -5.78 -4.97 -7.80
C ILE A 77 -7.13 -4.32 -8.12
N PRO A 78 -8.27 -5.02 -7.94
CA PRO A 78 -9.59 -4.48 -8.22
C PRO A 78 -9.80 -3.16 -7.48
N SER A 79 -10.23 -2.11 -8.18
CA SER A 79 -10.33 -0.75 -7.63
C SER A 79 -11.16 -0.69 -6.35
N THR A 80 -12.22 -1.50 -6.31
CA THR A 80 -13.22 -1.52 -5.23
C THR A 80 -12.93 -2.51 -4.10
N LEU A 81 -11.80 -3.24 -4.16
CA LEU A 81 -11.47 -4.31 -3.21
C LEU A 81 -11.51 -3.84 -1.74
N PHE A 82 -11.21 -2.56 -1.50
CA PHE A 82 -11.00 -2.01 -0.16
C PHE A 82 -12.12 -1.10 0.37
N LYS A 83 -13.28 -1.01 -0.31
CA LYS A 83 -14.33 0.00 -0.03
C LYS A 83 -14.78 0.11 1.43
N ASN A 84 -14.79 -1.00 2.17
CA ASN A 84 -15.22 -1.05 3.57
C ASN A 84 -14.08 -1.44 4.53
N SER A 85 -12.86 -1.52 4.02
CA SER A 85 -11.70 -1.93 4.80
C SER A 85 -10.97 -0.72 5.38
N LYS A 86 -10.07 -0.97 6.32
CA LYS A 86 -9.31 0.08 7.00
C LYS A 86 -7.82 -0.23 7.00
N PHE A 87 -7.25 -0.41 5.80
CA PHE A 87 -5.82 -0.65 5.65
C PHE A 87 -5.03 0.67 5.59
N GLU A 88 -3.95 0.74 6.38
CA GLU A 88 -3.02 1.87 6.35
C GLU A 88 -1.89 1.68 5.33
N LYS A 89 -1.52 0.42 5.03
CA LYS A 89 -0.35 0.10 4.22
C LYS A 89 -0.63 -1.04 3.26
N ILE A 90 -0.19 -0.89 2.01
CA ILE A 90 -0.26 -1.93 0.99
C ILE A 90 1.15 -2.20 0.49
N ARG A 91 1.57 -3.46 0.54
CA ARG A 91 2.93 -3.88 0.21
C ARG A 91 2.92 -5.06 -0.74
N PHE A 92 3.78 -4.99 -1.74
CA PHE A 92 4.04 -6.06 -2.70
C PHE A 92 5.49 -6.50 -2.55
N LEU A 93 5.71 -7.80 -2.38
CA LEU A 93 7.05 -8.38 -2.35
C LEU A 93 7.13 -9.54 -3.34
N ASN A 94 8.10 -9.54 -4.24
CA ASN A 94 8.30 -10.64 -5.19
C ASN A 94 6.98 -11.05 -5.88
N THR A 95 6.24 -10.05 -6.37
CA THR A 95 4.88 -10.22 -6.89
C THR A 95 4.83 -9.71 -8.32
N GLN A 96 4.27 -10.52 -9.22
CA GLN A 96 4.01 -10.11 -10.59
C GLN A 96 2.70 -9.31 -10.60
N LEU A 97 2.76 -8.05 -11.03
CA LEU A 97 1.60 -7.16 -11.09
C LEU A 97 1.63 -6.40 -12.41
N MET A 98 0.70 -6.66 -13.32
CA MET A 98 0.72 -5.99 -14.64
C MET A 98 0.26 -4.53 -14.58
N ALA A 99 -0.73 -4.23 -13.73
CA ALA A 99 -1.22 -2.88 -13.48
C ALA A 99 -1.55 -2.68 -12.00
N LEU A 100 -1.49 -1.44 -11.52
CA LEU A 100 -1.82 -1.14 -10.12
C LEU A 100 -3.29 -1.45 -9.83
N SER A 101 -4.20 -0.99 -10.70
CA SER A 101 -5.65 -1.23 -10.59
C SER A 101 -6.34 -1.29 -11.95
N ASP A 102 -7.53 -1.89 -12.00
CA ASP A 102 -8.39 -2.00 -13.19
C ASP A 102 -9.32 -0.80 -13.41
N GLY A 103 -9.45 0.10 -12.42
CA GLY A 103 -10.33 1.26 -12.47
C GLY A 103 -9.61 2.58 -12.71
N GLU A 104 -10.38 3.66 -12.82
CA GLU A 104 -9.81 5.02 -12.89
C GLU A 104 -9.15 5.46 -11.58
N LEU A 105 -9.53 4.85 -10.46
CA LEU A 105 -9.00 5.10 -9.12
C LEU A 105 -8.48 3.77 -8.58
N ALA A 106 -7.30 3.78 -7.97
CA ALA A 106 -6.81 2.63 -7.22
C ALA A 106 -7.31 2.71 -5.77
N PHE A 107 -7.44 1.55 -5.12
CA PHE A 107 -7.68 1.44 -3.67
C PHE A 107 -8.85 2.26 -3.13
N GLU A 108 -9.99 2.27 -3.86
CA GLU A 108 -11.19 2.99 -3.44
C GLU A 108 -11.63 2.57 -2.01
N GLY A 109 -11.99 3.56 -1.20
CA GLY A 109 -12.32 3.42 0.23
C GLY A 109 -11.16 3.72 1.19
N LEU A 110 -9.92 3.75 0.70
CA LEU A 110 -8.74 4.07 1.52
C LEU A 110 -8.23 5.50 1.34
N GLU A 111 -9.02 6.39 0.73
CA GLU A 111 -8.60 7.77 0.40
C GLU A 111 -8.11 8.55 1.62
N ASP A 112 -8.78 8.35 2.77
CA ASP A 112 -8.46 8.97 4.06
C ASP A 112 -7.73 8.02 5.01
N ARG A 113 -7.11 6.95 4.52
CA ARG A 113 -6.44 5.95 5.38
C ARG A 113 -5.11 5.44 4.86
N LEU A 114 -4.98 5.19 3.56
CA LEU A 114 -3.75 4.65 3.00
C LEU A 114 -2.61 5.65 3.18
N GLU A 115 -1.59 5.26 3.93
CA GLU A 115 -0.42 6.08 4.25
C GLU A 115 0.82 5.63 3.49
N GLU A 116 0.90 4.36 3.11
CA GLU A 116 2.08 3.73 2.52
C GLU A 116 1.72 2.76 1.39
N ILE A 117 2.43 2.92 0.26
CA ILE A 117 2.53 1.89 -0.78
C ILE A 117 4.00 1.49 -0.91
N ARG A 118 4.30 0.19 -0.81
CA ARG A 118 5.62 -0.33 -1.16
C ARG A 118 5.55 -1.44 -2.18
N ALA A 119 6.51 -1.47 -3.08
CA ALA A 119 6.70 -2.57 -4.01
C ALA A 119 8.19 -2.90 -4.10
N ASN A 120 8.55 -4.14 -3.77
CA ASN A 120 9.92 -4.62 -3.90
C ASN A 120 9.97 -5.89 -4.74
N ASP A 121 10.84 -5.89 -5.76
CA ASP A 121 10.96 -6.99 -6.72
C ASP A 121 9.60 -7.32 -7.36
N ALA A 122 8.87 -6.27 -7.72
CA ALA A 122 7.57 -6.40 -8.36
C ALA A 122 7.74 -6.39 -9.88
N GLN A 123 7.49 -7.53 -10.51
CA GLN A 123 7.80 -7.75 -11.93
C GLN A 123 6.60 -7.45 -12.82
N TYR A 124 6.88 -7.14 -14.10
CA TYR A 124 5.91 -6.79 -15.15
C TYR A 124 5.17 -5.46 -14.98
N ILE A 125 5.45 -4.71 -13.91
CA ILE A 125 5.06 -3.30 -13.80
C ILE A 125 5.92 -2.51 -14.80
N THR A 126 5.39 -2.27 -15.99
CA THR A 126 6.08 -1.44 -16.99
C THR A 126 5.78 0.04 -16.78
N GLN A 127 4.57 0.39 -16.33
CA GLN A 127 4.17 1.75 -15.98
C GLN A 127 3.10 1.74 -14.87
N TRP A 128 3.25 2.60 -13.86
CA TRP A 128 2.15 2.93 -12.96
C TRP A 128 1.46 4.18 -13.47
N ASP A 129 0.13 4.09 -13.65
CA ASP A 129 -0.69 5.27 -13.85
C ASP A 129 -0.85 5.99 -12.50
N TRP A 130 0.04 6.95 -12.26
CA TRP A 130 0.05 7.72 -11.02
C TRP A 130 -1.28 8.46 -10.79
N SER A 131 -2.04 8.77 -11.84
CA SER A 131 -3.32 9.47 -11.74
C SER A 131 -4.39 8.66 -11.01
N GLN A 132 -4.26 7.33 -10.95
CA GLN A 132 -5.12 6.45 -10.16
C GLN A 132 -5.03 6.75 -8.65
N LEU A 133 -3.95 7.36 -8.18
CA LEU A 133 -3.73 7.68 -6.77
C LEU A 133 -4.28 9.06 -6.36
N ARG A 134 -4.82 9.87 -7.29
CA ARG A 134 -5.15 11.30 -7.10
C ARG A 134 -6.04 11.64 -5.89
N ASN A 135 -6.82 10.69 -5.38
CA ASN A 135 -7.74 10.90 -4.26
C ASN A 135 -7.17 10.56 -2.88
N HIS A 136 -5.96 9.97 -2.79
CA HIS A 136 -5.39 9.54 -1.51
C HIS A 136 -4.81 10.73 -0.74
N ARG A 137 -5.54 11.20 0.26
CA ARG A 137 -5.24 12.40 1.05
C ARG A 137 -4.27 12.13 2.20
N ARG A 138 -4.01 10.87 2.53
CA ARG A 138 -3.06 10.47 3.58
C ARG A 138 -1.79 9.79 3.07
N LEU A 139 -1.72 9.49 1.78
CA LEU A 139 -0.59 8.76 1.22
C LEU A 139 0.68 9.59 1.36
N SER A 140 1.59 9.12 2.21
CA SER A 140 2.77 9.87 2.64
C SER A 140 4.07 9.29 2.11
N LEU A 141 4.04 8.00 1.77
CA LEU A 141 5.20 7.23 1.33
C LEU A 141 4.82 6.34 0.14
N ILE A 142 5.57 6.50 -0.95
CA ILE A 142 5.64 5.53 -2.05
C ILE A 142 7.10 5.11 -2.16
N ASP A 143 7.37 3.81 -2.02
CA ASP A 143 8.72 3.25 -2.13
C ASP A 143 8.71 2.02 -3.01
N ILE A 144 9.34 2.15 -4.17
CA ILE A 144 9.37 1.17 -5.23
C ILE A 144 10.82 0.86 -5.54
N ASN A 145 11.19 -0.42 -5.48
CA ASN A 145 12.56 -0.85 -5.66
C ASN A 145 12.65 -2.17 -6.41
N LEU A 146 13.67 -2.33 -7.26
CA LEU A 146 13.91 -3.52 -8.07
C LEU A 146 12.72 -3.81 -9.00
N ILE A 147 12.41 -2.87 -9.88
CA ILE A 147 11.35 -3.05 -10.90
C ILE A 147 11.90 -2.66 -12.28
N SER A 148 11.15 -2.90 -13.36
CA SER A 148 11.58 -2.53 -14.72
C SER A 148 10.63 -1.48 -15.31
N MET A 149 10.70 -0.25 -14.79
CA MET A 149 9.81 0.85 -15.19
C MET A 149 10.35 1.65 -16.39
N TYR A 150 11.67 1.73 -16.55
CA TYR A 150 12.39 2.42 -17.65
C TYR A 150 12.21 3.95 -17.75
N SER A 151 11.05 4.48 -17.38
CA SER A 151 10.72 5.90 -17.47
C SER A 151 9.64 6.33 -16.48
N ILE A 152 9.71 7.57 -16.01
CA ILE A 152 8.59 8.28 -15.39
C ILE A 152 8.10 9.28 -16.43
N ASP A 153 7.15 8.89 -17.26
CA ASP A 153 6.69 9.65 -18.43
C ASP A 153 5.47 10.55 -18.17
N GLN A 154 4.89 10.44 -16.97
CA GLN A 154 3.73 11.21 -16.53
C GLN A 154 4.04 12.06 -15.31
N GLU A 155 3.23 13.09 -15.11
CA GLU A 155 3.22 13.86 -13.87
C GLU A 155 2.53 13.05 -12.77
N PHE A 156 3.08 13.10 -11.55
CA PHE A 156 2.34 12.68 -10.38
C PHE A 156 1.15 13.64 -10.17
N PRO A 157 -0.03 13.13 -9.76
CA PRO A 157 -1.10 14.00 -9.32
C PRO A 157 -0.62 14.85 -8.13
N ALA A 158 -1.32 15.95 -7.87
CA ALA A 158 -1.02 16.86 -6.77
C ALA A 158 -1.29 16.23 -5.40
N LEU A 159 -0.42 15.30 -4.99
CA LEU A 159 -0.48 14.56 -3.73
C LEU A 159 0.25 15.33 -2.64
N LYS A 160 -0.45 16.32 -2.06
CA LYS A 160 0.12 17.18 -1.01
C LYS A 160 0.51 16.41 0.26
N SER A 161 0.06 15.17 0.44
CA SER A 161 0.41 14.32 1.57
C SER A 161 1.75 13.61 1.43
N ILE A 162 2.28 13.47 0.20
CA ILE A 162 3.51 12.73 -0.05
C ILE A 162 4.71 13.48 0.56
N ASN A 163 5.41 12.78 1.45
CA ASN A 163 6.64 13.25 2.06
C ASN A 163 7.87 12.49 1.52
N ILE A 164 7.69 11.22 1.15
CA ILE A 164 8.77 10.34 0.71
C ILE A 164 8.36 9.67 -0.60
N LEU A 165 9.17 9.86 -1.63
CA LEU A 165 9.06 9.14 -2.90
C LEU A 165 10.40 8.46 -3.20
N GLY A 166 10.40 7.14 -3.17
CA GLY A 166 11.52 6.29 -3.57
C GLY A 166 11.15 5.50 -4.82
N ILE A 167 11.94 5.64 -5.88
CA ILE A 167 11.86 4.78 -7.06
C ILE A 167 13.30 4.43 -7.45
N SER A 168 13.80 3.33 -6.92
CA SER A 168 15.20 2.93 -7.03
C SER A 168 15.37 1.63 -7.82
N LYS A 169 16.52 1.44 -8.46
CA LYS A 169 16.81 0.23 -9.25
C LYS A 169 15.68 -0.10 -10.24
N ALA A 170 15.19 0.92 -10.93
CA ALA A 170 14.02 0.84 -11.81
C ALA A 170 14.37 0.98 -13.30
N GLU A 171 15.68 1.02 -13.62
CA GLU A 171 16.25 1.27 -14.95
C GLU A 171 15.74 2.58 -15.59
N ILE A 172 15.33 3.56 -14.77
CA ILE A 172 14.76 4.81 -15.25
C ILE A 172 15.83 5.62 -15.97
N SER A 173 15.60 5.94 -17.23
CA SER A 173 16.49 6.80 -18.04
C SER A 173 15.84 8.13 -18.43
N PHE A 174 14.51 8.20 -18.39
CA PHE A 174 13.72 9.38 -18.70
C PHE A 174 12.79 9.75 -17.54
N VAL A 175 12.74 11.05 -17.22
CA VAL A 175 11.82 11.63 -16.24
C VAL A 175 11.11 12.81 -16.90
N HIS A 176 9.78 12.84 -16.78
CA HIS A 176 8.94 13.89 -17.34
C HIS A 176 9.37 15.26 -16.81
N PRO A 177 9.39 16.34 -17.63
CA PRO A 177 9.92 17.66 -17.24
C PRO A 177 9.27 18.31 -16.01
N THR A 178 8.11 17.81 -15.59
CA THR A 178 7.29 18.26 -14.45
C THR A 178 6.85 17.10 -13.56
N ALA A 179 7.51 15.93 -13.66
CA ALA A 179 7.11 14.68 -13.02
C ALA A 179 6.68 14.85 -11.55
N PHE A 180 7.47 15.57 -10.74
CA PHE A 180 7.24 15.72 -9.30
C PHE A 180 6.80 17.13 -8.91
N ALA A 181 6.45 17.99 -9.87
CA ALA A 181 6.15 19.40 -9.61
C ALA A 181 4.96 19.61 -8.66
N GLY A 182 3.97 18.71 -8.70
CA GLY A 182 2.78 18.73 -7.85
C GLY A 182 2.98 18.21 -6.41
N LEU A 183 4.15 17.66 -6.07
CA LEU A 183 4.45 17.08 -4.75
C LEU A 183 4.96 18.15 -3.78
N GLU A 184 4.14 19.16 -3.49
CA GLU A 184 4.54 20.38 -2.75
C GLU A 184 5.22 20.12 -1.38
N ASN A 185 4.87 19.03 -0.70
CA ASN A 185 5.42 18.68 0.61
C ASN A 185 6.51 17.60 0.58
N LEU A 186 7.02 17.25 -0.61
CA LEU A 186 8.05 16.23 -0.76
C LEU A 186 9.31 16.60 0.03
N ARG A 187 9.75 15.69 0.91
CA ARG A 187 10.93 15.85 1.77
C ARG A 187 12.11 15.02 1.31
N ILE A 188 11.82 13.83 0.79
CA ILE A 188 12.80 12.85 0.34
C ILE A 188 12.39 12.39 -1.06
N LEU A 189 13.28 12.61 -2.02
CA LEU A 189 13.20 12.03 -3.35
C LEU A 189 14.43 11.13 -3.56
N ASP A 190 14.19 9.83 -3.70
CA ASP A 190 15.23 8.83 -3.87
C ASP A 190 15.07 8.13 -5.22
N LEU A 191 15.95 8.47 -6.15
CA LEU A 191 16.02 7.91 -7.49
C LEU A 191 17.31 7.11 -7.70
N ARG A 192 17.94 6.63 -6.63
CA ARG A 192 19.23 5.96 -6.70
C ARG A 192 19.20 4.72 -7.60
N ASP A 193 20.38 4.37 -8.11
CA ASP A 193 20.60 3.16 -8.90
C ASP A 193 19.70 3.09 -10.15
N ASN A 194 19.37 4.24 -10.73
CA ASN A 194 18.73 4.36 -12.04
C ASN A 194 19.73 4.75 -13.14
N LEU A 195 19.24 5.03 -14.34
CA LEU A 195 20.01 5.42 -15.52
C LEU A 195 19.80 6.90 -15.89
N ILE A 196 19.33 7.72 -14.94
CA ILE A 196 19.04 9.13 -15.15
C ILE A 196 20.35 9.91 -15.26
N THR A 197 20.52 10.65 -16.35
CA THR A 197 21.74 11.44 -16.60
C THR A 197 21.53 12.95 -16.45
N GLU A 198 20.29 13.42 -16.50
CA GLU A 198 19.94 14.83 -16.40
C GLU A 198 18.68 15.03 -15.53
N MET A 199 18.70 16.07 -14.70
CA MET A 199 17.56 16.52 -13.91
C MET A 199 17.35 18.02 -14.10
N LYS A 200 16.10 18.44 -14.33
CA LYS A 200 15.73 19.85 -14.53
C LYS A 200 15.00 20.39 -13.30
N ARG A 201 15.20 21.67 -13.00
CA ARG A 201 14.53 22.33 -11.85
C ARG A 201 13.01 22.22 -11.89
N SER A 202 12.43 22.25 -13.10
CA SER A 202 10.98 22.13 -13.35
C SER A 202 10.39 20.77 -12.96
N MET A 203 11.22 19.73 -12.86
CA MET A 203 10.78 18.39 -12.47
C MET A 203 10.38 18.33 -10.99
N LEU A 204 10.86 19.28 -10.19
CA LEU A 204 10.71 19.34 -8.74
C LEU A 204 9.70 20.43 -8.34
N PRO A 205 9.11 20.37 -7.13
CA PRO A 205 8.21 21.40 -6.63
C PRO A 205 8.80 22.81 -6.68
N ASN A 206 7.98 23.83 -6.92
CA ASN A 206 8.44 25.22 -7.03
C ASN A 206 7.58 26.17 -6.16
N PRO A 207 8.10 26.70 -5.03
CA PRO A 207 9.42 26.39 -4.43
C PRO A 207 9.49 24.97 -3.83
N ALA A 208 10.69 24.39 -3.78
CA ALA A 208 10.93 23.07 -3.17
C ALA A 208 11.28 23.20 -1.68
N GLU A 209 10.46 23.92 -0.90
CA GLU A 209 10.82 24.34 0.47
C GLU A 209 11.04 23.18 1.45
N LYS A 210 10.37 22.04 1.22
CA LYS A 210 10.43 20.88 2.12
C LYS A 210 11.47 19.85 1.71
N LEU A 211 11.97 19.92 0.46
CA LEU A 211 12.88 18.92 -0.09
C LEU A 211 14.24 19.03 0.60
N SER A 212 14.56 17.99 1.38
CA SER A 212 15.74 17.95 2.24
C SER A 212 16.74 16.89 1.83
N ILE A 213 16.26 15.82 1.20
CA ILE A 213 17.07 14.71 0.72
C ILE A 213 16.71 14.46 -0.75
N PHE A 214 17.71 14.54 -1.62
CA PHE A 214 17.60 14.22 -3.03
C PHE A 214 18.76 13.29 -3.40
N ILE A 215 18.41 12.09 -3.88
CA ILE A 215 19.37 11.04 -4.24
C ILE A 215 19.09 10.65 -5.69
N LEU A 216 20.16 10.59 -6.49
CA LEU A 216 20.14 10.22 -7.91
C LEU A 216 21.11 9.07 -8.15
#